data_AF-A0A1C6CJP2-F1
#
_entry.id   AF-A0A1C6CJP2-F1
#
_cell.length_a   1.000
_cell.length_b   1.000
_cell.length_c   1.000
_cell.angle_alpha   90.00
_cell.angle_beta   90.00
_cell.angle_gamma   90.00
#
_symmetry.space_group_name_H-M   'P 1'
#
loop_
_entity.id
_entity.type
_entity.pdbx_description
1 polymer ?
#
loop_
_entity_poly.entity_id
_entity_poly.type
_entity_poly.pdbx_seq_one_letter_code
_entity_poly.pdbx_strand_id
1 'polypeptide(L)'
;MWIIRNLRCHYLQNTITNSEKIFDTNSINHFTNIAKVLRGGVSELIGNYEYLRILPQPSEVKTFGMVMIRNCFTNVIKVFKGGVSYQTGKYEYLHILPQPGEVKNFGMATIRNCLFGMKLRSKYFRKEYILSKNYRAELVGLFGNPVDENPTGPMMEAGFAAQGLNYRYITMKVEKENLKDAIAGIRAIGMRGLNLTIPHKIAVIPFLDELSPAAKIIGAVNSIRVQDGQLIGENTDGKGFVTSLMETGIELNGRIITVLGSGGAARAVAVECAISGAETVNIVARNEERGKELADLISEKTEAQGVYFTWKGSVPIPEGTEVLVNCTNVGLYPDENKPDITYEDIRKNMTVCDVVFNPPETKFLKEAKARGAATVNGLGMLVNQAALNYCLWTENMAPKDMMKEALLREFNLENETVQEEKTIQKNIAIQEKVTKDTVKNMKTDITDTVNIMENTRRTPGRFQATQGEENIMDEQDRKLIEKMMEYYAGDPKRVQHFLKVYEFAKLIGESESLDTETMHILRTAAIVHDIGIKISEEKYGSSNGKYQEKEGPAVAEPMLLALGYDEAVIDRVLFLIAHHHTYNEIEGLDYQILVEADFLVNLFEDGSSREAAQKVQKNIFKTNTGTKYLSDLFLN
;
A
#
# COMPACT_ATOMS: atom_id res chain seq x y z
N MET A 1 -50.40 17.82 -49.96
CA MET A 1 -50.44 18.55 -48.67
C MET A 1 -50.61 17.52 -47.57
N TRP A 2 -49.85 17.53 -46.47
CA TRP A 2 -48.69 18.38 -46.15
C TRP A 2 -47.95 17.75 -44.94
N ILE A 3 -46.64 17.45 -44.88
CA ILE A 3 -45.51 17.28 -45.83
C ILE A 3 -44.68 16.11 -45.20
N ILE A 4 -44.29 15.01 -45.85
CA ILE A 4 -43.40 14.79 -47.03
C ILE A 4 -41.89 14.93 -46.72
N ARG A 5 -41.07 13.99 -47.26
CA ARG A 5 -39.57 13.89 -47.26
C ARG A 5 -38.91 13.39 -45.96
N ASN A 6 -37.84 12.58 -46.00
CA ASN A 6 -37.18 11.77 -47.08
C ASN A 6 -36.33 10.65 -46.41
N LEU A 7 -36.19 9.40 -46.89
CA LEU A 7 -35.45 8.90 -48.08
C LEU A 7 -33.96 9.33 -48.09
N ARG A 8 -32.93 8.46 -48.19
CA ARG A 8 -32.77 7.05 -48.65
C ARG A 8 -31.79 6.29 -47.71
N CYS A 9 -31.65 4.96 -47.62
CA CYS A 9 -31.93 3.78 -48.48
C CYS A 9 -30.80 3.36 -49.47
N HIS A 10 -30.65 2.04 -49.68
CA HIS A 10 -29.61 1.27 -50.43
C HIS A 10 -28.25 1.11 -49.70
N TYR A 11 -27.48 0.02 -49.83
CA TYR A 11 -27.56 -1.26 -50.60
C TYR A 11 -27.64 -2.46 -49.59
N LEU A 12 -28.30 -3.61 -49.77
CA LEU A 12 -28.23 -4.68 -50.82
C LEU A 12 -26.82 -5.32 -50.95
N GLN A 13 -26.58 -6.63 -51.04
CA GLN A 13 -27.37 -7.88 -50.88
C GLN A 13 -26.35 -9.06 -50.77
N ASN A 14 -26.78 -10.32 -51.00
CA ASN A 14 -25.95 -11.47 -51.46
C ASN A 14 -24.94 -12.11 -50.46
N THR A 15 -24.67 -13.43 -50.43
CA THR A 15 -25.36 -14.72 -50.76
C THR A 15 -24.58 -15.80 -49.94
N ILE A 16 -25.07 -16.91 -49.38
CA ILE A 16 -25.58 -18.18 -49.95
C ILE A 16 -26.18 -19.03 -48.81
N THR A 17 -27.18 -19.86 -49.11
CA THR A 17 -27.79 -20.85 -48.19
C THR A 17 -27.22 -22.27 -48.38
N ASN A 18 -27.54 -23.16 -47.44
CA ASN A 18 -27.43 -24.63 -47.51
C ASN A 18 -26.03 -25.27 -47.51
N SER A 19 -25.68 -25.87 -46.38
CA SER A 19 -25.53 -27.34 -46.33
C SER A 19 -25.87 -27.84 -44.92
N GLU A 20 -26.47 -29.03 -44.83
CA GLU A 20 -26.99 -29.60 -43.58
C GLU A 20 -26.58 -31.08 -43.47
N LYS A 21 -26.39 -31.55 -42.22
CA LYS A 21 -26.24 -32.96 -41.77
C LYS A 21 -24.87 -33.67 -41.95
N ILE A 22 -24.78 -34.79 -41.20
CA ILE A 22 -23.75 -35.85 -41.14
C ILE A 22 -22.58 -35.57 -40.16
N PHE A 23 -22.04 -36.65 -39.58
CA PHE A 23 -21.22 -36.75 -38.35
C PHE A 23 -22.06 -36.55 -37.06
N ASP A 24 -22.72 -37.57 -36.50
CA ASP A 24 -22.38 -39.00 -36.34
C ASP A 24 -21.13 -39.26 -35.47
N THR A 25 -21.25 -40.20 -34.53
CA THR A 25 -20.38 -40.37 -33.37
C THR A 25 -19.62 -41.68 -33.42
N ASN A 26 -18.39 -41.68 -33.97
CA ASN A 26 -17.30 -42.58 -33.57
C ASN A 26 -15.98 -42.25 -34.33
N SER A 27 -14.97 -41.73 -33.63
CA SER A 27 -13.53 -41.81 -34.01
C SER A 27 -12.64 -41.23 -32.92
N ILE A 28 -12.37 -42.03 -31.88
CA ILE A 28 -11.20 -41.83 -31.02
C ILE A 28 -9.98 -42.42 -31.77
N ASN A 29 -8.80 -41.82 -31.58
CA ASN A 29 -7.48 -42.20 -32.16
C ASN A 29 -7.07 -41.59 -33.53
N HIS A 30 -6.63 -40.32 -33.55
CA HIS A 30 -5.45 -39.89 -34.34
C HIS A 30 -5.00 -38.45 -33.99
N PHE A 31 -4.00 -38.26 -33.12
CA PHE A 31 -3.32 -36.96 -32.93
C PHE A 31 -1.93 -37.09 -32.26
N THR A 32 -0.98 -37.72 -32.96
CA THR A 32 0.37 -38.00 -32.40
C THR A 32 1.53 -37.69 -33.36
N ASN A 33 1.33 -36.85 -34.39
CA ASN A 33 2.30 -36.75 -35.50
C ASN A 33 2.52 -35.35 -36.13
N ILE A 34 2.34 -34.25 -35.37
CA ILE A 34 2.74 -32.89 -35.82
C ILE A 34 3.71 -32.26 -34.81
N ALA A 35 4.95 -32.77 -34.78
CA ALA A 35 6.03 -32.27 -33.91
C ALA A 35 7.44 -32.43 -34.52
N LYS A 36 7.56 -32.63 -35.85
CA LYS A 36 8.77 -33.18 -36.48
C LYS A 36 9.34 -32.41 -37.70
N VAL A 37 8.85 -31.20 -37.99
CA VAL A 37 9.16 -30.47 -39.24
C VAL A 37 10.06 -29.23 -39.03
N LEU A 38 10.34 -28.81 -37.80
CA LEU A 38 11.16 -27.62 -37.49
C LEU A 38 12.48 -27.96 -36.76
N ARG A 39 13.36 -28.72 -37.43
CA ARG A 39 14.80 -28.86 -37.09
C ARG A 39 15.64 -28.99 -38.37
N GLY A 40 16.76 -28.26 -38.41
CA GLY A 40 17.51 -27.91 -39.64
C GLY A 40 17.01 -26.56 -40.14
N GLY A 41 17.82 -25.52 -40.36
CA GLY A 41 19.21 -25.40 -40.85
C GLY A 41 19.16 -24.32 -41.94
N VAL A 42 20.18 -23.53 -42.28
CA VAL A 42 21.60 -23.43 -41.90
C VAL A 42 21.95 -21.93 -41.79
N SER A 43 23.11 -21.58 -41.23
CA SER A 43 23.62 -20.19 -41.12
C SER A 43 24.11 -19.62 -42.45
N GLU A 44 23.95 -18.30 -42.65
CA GLU A 44 24.87 -17.51 -43.47
C GLU A 44 25.00 -16.08 -42.90
N LEU A 45 26.16 -15.45 -43.10
CA LEU A 45 26.48 -14.11 -42.59
C LEU A 45 26.32 -13.06 -43.68
N ILE A 46 25.53 -12.01 -43.42
CA ILE A 46 25.73 -10.63 -43.92
C ILE A 46 25.21 -9.70 -42.83
N GLY A 47 25.97 -8.65 -42.50
CA GLY A 47 25.62 -7.71 -41.45
C GLY A 47 24.95 -6.44 -41.99
N ASN A 48 23.83 -6.05 -41.39
CA ASN A 48 23.46 -4.65 -41.17
C ASN A 48 22.36 -4.57 -40.09
N TYR A 49 22.32 -3.46 -39.35
CA TYR A 49 21.32 -3.24 -38.30
C TYR A 49 20.01 -2.70 -38.89
N GLU A 50 19.02 -3.57 -39.08
CA GLU A 50 17.62 -3.17 -39.27
C GLU A 50 16.73 -3.73 -38.16
N TYR A 51 16.07 -2.85 -37.41
CA TYR A 51 15.05 -3.23 -36.43
C TYR A 51 13.76 -3.62 -37.17
N LEU A 52 13.60 -4.91 -37.44
CA LEU A 52 12.47 -5.47 -38.19
C LEU A 52 11.18 -5.45 -37.33
N ARG A 53 10.58 -4.26 -37.24
CA ARG A 53 9.41 -3.93 -36.42
C ARG A 53 8.12 -4.47 -37.05
N ILE A 54 7.85 -5.77 -36.87
CA ILE A 54 6.62 -6.41 -37.34
C ILE A 54 5.40 -5.84 -36.59
N LEU A 55 4.78 -4.82 -37.18
CA LEU A 55 3.45 -4.34 -36.82
C LEU A 55 2.43 -5.16 -37.64
N PRO A 56 1.55 -5.96 -37.02
CA PRO A 56 0.50 -6.67 -37.75
C PRO A 56 -0.53 -5.65 -38.28
N GLN A 57 -0.85 -5.73 -39.57
CA GLN A 57 -1.89 -4.88 -40.14
C GLN A 57 -3.30 -5.32 -39.67
N PRO A 58 -4.31 -4.42 -39.61
CA PRO A 58 -5.57 -4.68 -38.90
C PRO A 58 -6.53 -5.73 -39.52
N SER A 59 -6.12 -6.46 -40.55
CA SER A 59 -6.97 -7.33 -41.37
C SER A 59 -6.97 -8.82 -40.98
N GLU A 60 -5.93 -9.34 -40.32
CA GLU A 60 -5.71 -10.81 -40.23
C GLU A 60 -6.01 -11.46 -38.86
N VAL A 61 -6.48 -10.71 -37.86
CA VAL A 61 -6.68 -11.20 -36.48
C VAL A 61 -7.98 -12.02 -36.28
N LYS A 62 -8.74 -12.31 -37.34
CA LYS A 62 -10.13 -12.82 -37.22
C LYS A 62 -10.33 -14.33 -37.08
N THR A 63 -9.29 -15.17 -37.18
CA THR A 63 -9.48 -16.64 -37.34
C THR A 63 -8.70 -17.52 -36.35
N PHE A 64 -8.26 -16.99 -35.19
CA PHE A 64 -7.59 -17.81 -34.15
C PHE A 64 -8.23 -17.77 -32.74
N GLY A 65 -9.37 -17.08 -32.58
CA GLY A 65 -10.02 -16.88 -31.27
C GLY A 65 -11.18 -17.83 -30.93
N MET A 66 -11.61 -18.73 -31.82
CA MET A 66 -13.00 -19.25 -31.81
C MET A 66 -13.21 -20.78 -31.76
N VAL A 67 -12.19 -21.56 -31.37
CA VAL A 67 -12.30 -23.04 -31.30
C VAL A 67 -12.39 -23.59 -29.86
N MET A 68 -11.95 -22.85 -28.84
CA MET A 68 -11.96 -23.28 -27.43
C MET A 68 -13.01 -22.59 -26.53
N ILE A 69 -14.03 -21.96 -27.12
CA ILE A 69 -15.18 -21.40 -26.40
C ILE A 69 -16.49 -21.86 -27.07
N ARG A 70 -16.82 -23.15 -26.93
CA ARG A 70 -18.15 -23.68 -27.37
C ARG A 70 -18.73 -24.83 -26.52
N ASN A 71 -17.93 -25.50 -25.68
CA ASN A 71 -18.35 -26.70 -24.94
C ASN A 71 -18.69 -26.47 -23.44
N CYS A 72 -18.95 -25.23 -23.01
CA CYS A 72 -19.31 -24.91 -21.61
C CYS A 72 -20.57 -24.03 -21.43
N PHE A 73 -21.20 -23.56 -22.51
CA PHE A 73 -22.32 -22.60 -22.45
C PHE A 73 -23.52 -23.03 -23.32
N THR A 74 -24.23 -24.07 -22.87
CA THR A 74 -25.43 -24.58 -23.57
C THR A 74 -26.69 -24.62 -22.68
N ASN A 75 -26.58 -24.37 -21.37
CA ASN A 75 -27.67 -24.57 -20.40
C ASN A 75 -28.09 -23.33 -19.57
N VAL A 76 -27.59 -22.13 -19.86
CA VAL A 76 -27.91 -20.91 -19.07
C VAL A 76 -28.25 -19.69 -19.95
N ILE A 77 -29.15 -19.86 -20.92
CA ILE A 77 -29.78 -18.72 -21.63
C ILE A 77 -31.31 -18.92 -21.68
N LYS A 78 -31.97 -18.41 -20.64
CA LYS A 78 -33.37 -17.96 -20.62
C LYS A 78 -33.55 -17.03 -19.42
N VAL A 79 -34.59 -16.18 -19.48
CA VAL A 79 -34.88 -15.07 -18.55
C VAL A 79 -33.96 -13.84 -18.76
N PHE A 80 -34.49 -12.66 -18.43
CA PHE A 80 -33.94 -11.30 -18.57
C PHE A 80 -33.64 -10.80 -19.99
N LYS A 81 -34.64 -10.10 -20.55
CA LYS A 81 -34.47 -9.05 -21.56
C LYS A 81 -34.48 -7.68 -20.86
N GLY A 82 -33.63 -6.74 -21.29
CA GLY A 82 -33.73 -5.32 -20.93
C GLY A 82 -32.45 -4.75 -20.30
N GLY A 83 -31.76 -3.91 -21.06
CA GLY A 83 -30.54 -3.21 -20.65
C GLY A 83 -29.93 -2.51 -21.86
N VAL A 84 -29.59 -1.23 -21.75
CA VAL A 84 -29.10 -0.40 -22.87
C VAL A 84 -27.57 -0.32 -22.83
N SER A 85 -26.94 -0.42 -24.00
CA SER A 85 -25.49 -0.30 -24.17
C SER A 85 -25.11 1.15 -24.50
N TYR A 86 -24.10 1.68 -23.79
CA TYR A 86 -23.32 2.85 -24.20
C TYR A 86 -21.91 2.42 -24.59
N GLN A 87 -21.32 3.09 -25.58
CA GLN A 87 -20.13 2.61 -26.28
C GLN A 87 -18.93 3.53 -26.06
N THR A 88 -18.02 3.13 -25.17
CA THR A 88 -16.66 3.69 -25.03
C THR A 88 -15.61 2.58 -25.15
N GLY A 89 -14.39 2.92 -25.54
CA GLY A 89 -13.44 1.97 -26.11
C GLY A 89 -12.67 1.12 -25.10
N LYS A 90 -12.80 -0.22 -25.24
CA LYS A 90 -11.83 -1.24 -24.79
C LYS A 90 -11.43 -1.25 -23.30
N TYR A 91 -12.34 -1.74 -22.44
CA TYR A 91 -12.12 -2.98 -21.67
C TYR A 91 -13.48 -3.44 -21.11
N GLU A 92 -13.99 -4.60 -21.54
CA GLU A 92 -15.27 -5.12 -21.05
C GLU A 92 -15.09 -5.91 -19.73
N TYR A 93 -15.38 -5.27 -18.61
CA TYR A 93 -15.60 -5.96 -17.33
C TYR A 93 -17.11 -6.18 -17.12
N LEU A 94 -17.58 -7.41 -17.34
CA LEU A 94 -18.98 -7.79 -17.14
C LEU A 94 -19.29 -7.95 -15.64
N HIS A 95 -19.53 -6.84 -14.94
CA HIS A 95 -19.98 -6.85 -13.55
C HIS A 95 -21.43 -7.38 -13.44
N ILE A 96 -21.57 -8.66 -13.10
CA ILE A 96 -22.84 -9.26 -12.68
C ILE A 96 -22.94 -9.13 -11.15
N LEU A 97 -23.60 -8.08 -10.67
CA LEU A 97 -24.05 -7.98 -9.29
C LEU A 97 -25.50 -8.51 -9.18
N PRO A 98 -25.79 -9.49 -8.31
CA PRO A 98 -27.16 -9.90 -8.05
C PRO A 98 -27.88 -8.80 -7.24
N GLN A 99 -29.13 -8.49 -7.61
CA GLN A 99 -29.97 -7.64 -6.74
C GLN A 99 -30.40 -8.41 -5.48
N PRO A 100 -30.53 -7.74 -4.33
CA PRO A 100 -30.92 -8.39 -3.07
C PRO A 100 -32.40 -8.80 -3.12
N GLY A 101 -32.66 -10.09 -3.37
CA GLY A 101 -34.00 -10.67 -3.33
C GLY A 101 -34.08 -12.14 -3.73
N GLU A 102 -33.38 -12.55 -4.79
CA GLU A 102 -33.56 -13.88 -5.40
C GLU A 102 -32.27 -14.72 -5.44
N VAL A 103 -31.92 -15.36 -4.32
CA VAL A 103 -30.93 -16.45 -4.29
C VAL A 103 -31.53 -17.67 -3.58
N LYS A 104 -32.18 -18.54 -4.35
CA LYS A 104 -32.48 -19.92 -3.95
C LYS A 104 -31.94 -20.89 -4.98
N ASN A 105 -31.08 -21.80 -4.52
CA ASN A 105 -30.57 -22.98 -5.24
C ASN A 105 -29.81 -22.72 -6.57
N PHE A 106 -28.61 -22.15 -6.47
CA PHE A 106 -27.54 -22.39 -7.45
C PHE A 106 -26.43 -23.25 -6.84
N GLY A 107 -26.03 -24.33 -7.51
CA GLY A 107 -25.14 -25.35 -6.95
C GLY A 107 -23.65 -25.01 -7.01
N MET A 108 -22.93 -25.27 -5.91
CA MET A 108 -21.48 -25.05 -5.72
C MET A 108 -20.56 -25.65 -6.80
N ALA A 109 -21.02 -26.65 -7.56
CA ALA A 109 -20.20 -27.36 -8.55
C ALA A 109 -19.73 -26.47 -9.71
N THR A 110 -20.58 -25.55 -10.20
CA THR A 110 -20.29 -24.78 -11.42
C THR A 110 -19.20 -23.72 -11.20
N ILE A 111 -19.23 -23.04 -10.04
CA ILE A 111 -18.26 -21.99 -9.67
C ILE A 111 -16.84 -22.57 -9.54
N ARG A 112 -16.73 -23.79 -8.98
CA ARG A 112 -15.44 -24.45 -8.74
C ARG A 112 -14.65 -24.70 -10.02
N ASN A 113 -15.33 -25.03 -11.12
CA ASN A 113 -14.69 -25.31 -12.42
C ASN A 113 -14.20 -24.05 -13.13
N CYS A 114 -14.94 -22.93 -13.05
CA CYS A 114 -14.47 -21.64 -13.59
C CYS A 114 -13.19 -21.16 -12.87
N LEU A 115 -13.15 -21.25 -11.55
CA LEU A 115 -11.97 -20.88 -10.75
C LEU A 115 -10.77 -21.80 -11.03
N PHE A 116 -10.98 -23.10 -11.28
CA PHE A 116 -9.89 -24.02 -11.65
C PHE A 116 -9.29 -23.70 -13.03
N GLY A 117 -10.14 -23.36 -14.02
CA GLY A 117 -9.68 -22.93 -15.34
C GLY A 117 -8.82 -21.66 -15.31
N MET A 118 -9.12 -20.72 -14.42
CA MET A 118 -8.30 -19.53 -14.21
C MET A 118 -6.98 -19.84 -13.46
N LYS A 119 -7.02 -20.66 -12.40
CA LYS A 119 -5.81 -21.07 -11.67
C LYS A 119 -4.80 -21.87 -12.52
N LEU A 120 -5.25 -22.67 -13.48
CA LEU A 120 -4.34 -23.42 -14.35
C LEU A 120 -3.63 -22.55 -15.40
N ARG A 121 -4.23 -21.42 -15.83
CA ARG A 121 -3.56 -20.51 -16.78
C ARG A 121 -2.42 -19.71 -16.15
N SER A 122 -2.47 -19.36 -14.86
CA SER A 122 -1.38 -18.62 -14.21
C SER A 122 -0.13 -19.47 -13.94
N LYS A 123 -0.25 -20.80 -13.87
CA LYS A 123 0.90 -21.70 -13.60
C LYS A 123 1.73 -22.02 -14.85
N TYR A 124 1.16 -21.91 -16.06
CA TYR A 124 1.88 -22.13 -17.33
C TYR A 124 2.35 -20.86 -18.04
N PHE A 125 1.90 -19.66 -17.60
CA PHE A 125 2.39 -18.38 -18.13
C PHE A 125 3.45 -17.69 -17.27
N ARG A 126 3.82 -18.24 -16.10
CA ARG A 126 5.10 -17.91 -15.44
C ARG A 126 6.28 -18.59 -16.14
N LYS A 127 6.49 -18.21 -17.40
CA LYS A 127 7.86 -18.05 -17.89
C LYS A 127 8.33 -16.71 -17.34
N GLU A 128 9.45 -16.68 -16.63
CA GLU A 128 9.96 -15.43 -16.09
C GLU A 128 10.35 -14.49 -17.23
N TYR A 129 9.49 -13.53 -17.51
CA TYR A 129 9.96 -12.25 -18.01
C TYR A 129 10.73 -11.60 -16.87
N ILE A 130 12.03 -11.93 -16.80
CA ILE A 130 13.02 -11.12 -16.09
C ILE A 130 12.88 -9.72 -16.69
N LEU A 131 12.20 -8.83 -15.97
CA LEU A 131 12.05 -7.44 -16.37
C LEU A 131 13.45 -6.86 -16.48
N SER A 132 13.86 -6.54 -17.71
CA SER A 132 15.18 -6.02 -18.01
C SER A 132 15.44 -4.81 -17.12
N LYS A 133 16.44 -4.92 -16.23
CA LYS A 133 16.67 -4.00 -15.10
C LYS A 133 16.54 -2.54 -15.53
N ASN A 134 15.41 -1.91 -15.18
CA ASN A 134 15.10 -0.56 -15.61
C ASN A 134 15.77 0.45 -14.69
N TYR A 135 16.82 1.09 -15.20
CA TYR A 135 17.57 2.14 -14.49
C TYR A 135 16.88 3.51 -14.54
N ARG A 136 15.89 3.72 -15.42
CA ARG A 136 15.17 5.01 -15.54
C ARG A 136 13.94 4.99 -14.63
N ALA A 137 13.93 5.87 -13.63
CA ALA A 137 12.73 6.20 -12.88
C ALA A 137 11.77 7.07 -13.72
N GLU A 138 10.47 6.93 -13.48
CA GLU A 138 9.50 7.92 -13.94
C GLU A 138 9.59 9.18 -13.05
N LEU A 139 9.45 10.36 -13.66
CA LEU A 139 9.64 11.62 -12.95
C LEU A 139 8.32 12.36 -12.74
N VAL A 140 8.09 12.78 -11.50
CA VAL A 140 7.08 13.75 -11.08
C VAL A 140 7.75 14.80 -10.19
N GLY A 141 7.01 15.79 -9.69
CA GLY A 141 7.62 16.83 -8.87
C GLY A 141 6.71 18.02 -8.59
N LEU A 142 7.30 19.15 -8.21
CA LEU A 142 6.59 20.39 -7.90
C LEU A 142 7.32 21.62 -8.44
N PHE A 143 6.58 22.56 -9.04
CA PHE A 143 7.05 23.92 -9.37
C PHE A 143 6.45 24.97 -8.42
N GLY A 144 7.26 25.94 -8.01
CA GLY A 144 6.83 27.13 -7.25
C GLY A 144 7.98 28.06 -6.91
N ASN A 145 7.68 29.14 -6.18
CA ASN A 145 8.63 29.91 -5.38
C ASN A 145 7.89 30.65 -4.25
N PRO A 146 8.23 30.44 -2.96
CA PRO A 146 9.16 29.43 -2.43
C PRO A 146 8.60 28.00 -2.53
N VAL A 147 9.48 27.01 -2.39
CA VAL A 147 9.12 25.57 -2.36
C VAL A 147 9.78 24.77 -1.24
N ASP A 148 10.73 25.40 -0.54
CA ASP A 148 11.75 24.72 0.27
C ASP A 148 11.15 24.06 1.53
N GLU A 149 10.01 24.57 2.01
CA GLU A 149 9.22 24.06 3.15
C GLU A 149 8.03 23.17 2.71
N ASN A 150 8.01 22.65 1.48
CA ASN A 150 6.86 21.89 0.97
C ASN A 150 6.93 20.37 1.30
N PRO A 151 5.98 19.82 2.09
CA PRO A 151 6.04 18.44 2.59
C PRO A 151 5.53 17.38 1.58
N THR A 152 5.22 17.75 0.34
CA THR A 152 4.60 16.80 -0.61
C THR A 152 5.58 15.72 -1.10
N GLY A 153 6.89 16.03 -1.18
CA GLY A 153 7.91 15.06 -1.62
C GLY A 153 7.96 13.79 -0.76
N PRO A 154 8.16 13.91 0.57
CA PRO A 154 8.13 12.78 1.50
C PRO A 154 6.88 11.90 1.40
N MET A 155 5.68 12.49 1.29
CA MET A 155 4.44 11.74 1.09
C MET A 155 4.48 10.88 -0.18
N MET A 156 4.93 11.46 -1.30
CA MET A 156 4.88 10.81 -2.60
C MET A 156 5.95 9.72 -2.74
N GLU A 157 7.18 9.96 -2.27
CA GLU A 157 8.25 8.94 -2.23
C GLU A 157 7.88 7.76 -1.33
N ALA A 158 7.27 8.00 -0.16
CA ALA A 158 6.75 6.93 0.70
C ALA A 158 5.68 6.11 -0.01
N GLY A 159 4.77 6.77 -0.74
CA GLY A 159 3.78 6.09 -1.57
C GLY A 159 4.38 5.26 -2.70
N PHE A 160 5.45 5.74 -3.36
CA PHE A 160 6.12 4.97 -4.43
C PHE A 160 6.86 3.76 -3.88
N ALA A 161 7.57 3.94 -2.75
CA ALA A 161 8.28 2.86 -2.05
C ALA A 161 7.33 1.74 -1.60
N ALA A 162 6.18 2.09 -1.01
CA ALA A 162 5.19 1.12 -0.54
C ALA A 162 4.58 0.23 -1.64
N GLN A 163 4.68 0.62 -2.91
CA GLN A 163 4.22 -0.16 -4.07
C GLN A 163 5.36 -0.64 -4.97
N GLY A 164 6.63 -0.44 -4.57
CA GLY A 164 7.80 -0.82 -5.38
C GLY A 164 7.92 -0.07 -6.71
N LEU A 165 7.25 1.08 -6.86
CA LEU A 165 7.24 1.86 -8.09
C LEU A 165 8.56 2.62 -8.26
N ASN A 166 9.20 2.46 -9.42
CA ASN A 166 10.40 3.22 -9.78
C ASN A 166 10.03 4.64 -10.25
N TYR A 167 9.53 5.45 -9.32
CA TYR A 167 9.17 6.86 -9.51
C TYR A 167 10.06 7.74 -8.64
N ARG A 168 10.23 9.01 -9.03
CA ARG A 168 10.86 10.05 -8.19
C ARG A 168 10.08 11.35 -8.21
N TYR A 169 10.00 12.02 -7.06
CA TYR A 169 9.38 13.33 -6.88
C TYR A 169 10.45 14.41 -6.67
N ILE A 170 10.54 15.36 -7.60
CA ILE A 170 11.54 16.43 -7.55
C ILE A 170 10.87 17.77 -7.20
N THR A 171 11.15 18.30 -6.00
CA THR A 171 10.77 19.68 -5.64
C THR A 171 11.71 20.66 -6.35
N MET A 172 11.16 21.56 -7.18
CA MET A 172 11.93 22.43 -8.06
C MET A 172 11.48 23.89 -7.91
N LYS A 173 12.41 24.75 -7.49
CA LYS A 173 12.19 26.20 -7.48
C LYS A 173 12.20 26.72 -8.91
N VAL A 174 11.09 27.35 -9.31
CA VAL A 174 10.89 27.93 -10.64
C VAL A 174 10.39 29.35 -10.47
N GLU A 175 11.14 30.33 -10.97
CA GLU A 175 10.69 31.72 -11.01
C GLU A 175 9.56 31.92 -12.03
N LYS A 176 8.69 32.91 -11.79
CA LYS A 176 7.46 33.14 -12.58
C LYS A 176 7.77 33.37 -14.07
N GLU A 177 8.88 34.03 -14.35
CA GLU A 177 9.37 34.38 -15.68
C GLU A 177 9.83 33.14 -16.46
N ASN A 178 10.35 32.14 -15.74
CA ASN A 178 10.87 30.89 -16.30
C ASN A 178 9.80 29.79 -16.44
N LEU A 179 8.58 30.02 -15.94
CA LEU A 179 7.51 29.01 -15.91
C LEU A 179 7.22 28.41 -17.29
N LYS A 180 7.16 29.24 -18.34
CA LYS A 180 6.88 28.78 -19.71
C LYS A 180 7.87 27.70 -20.16
N ASP A 181 9.16 27.96 -19.99
CA ASP A 181 10.22 27.08 -20.49
C ASP A 181 10.37 25.85 -19.58
N ALA A 182 10.10 25.99 -18.27
CA ALA A 182 9.98 24.87 -17.34
C ALA A 182 8.82 23.93 -17.71
N ILE A 183 7.64 24.46 -18.09
CA ILE A 183 6.50 23.66 -18.57
C ILE A 183 6.83 22.97 -19.91
N ALA A 184 7.53 23.64 -20.83
CA ALA A 184 8.01 23.02 -22.07
C ALA A 184 8.98 21.85 -21.78
N GLY A 185 9.83 21.98 -20.76
CA GLY A 185 10.75 20.95 -20.30
C GLY A 185 10.07 19.63 -19.91
N ILE A 186 8.87 19.68 -19.31
CA ILE A 186 8.08 18.50 -18.88
C ILE A 186 7.94 17.47 -20.01
N ARG A 187 7.52 17.95 -21.20
CA ARG A 187 7.31 17.09 -22.38
C ARG A 187 8.64 16.58 -22.94
N ALA A 188 9.68 17.41 -22.92
CA ALA A 188 11.00 17.08 -23.48
C ALA A 188 11.74 16.02 -22.66
N ILE A 189 11.59 16.00 -21.33
CA ILE A 189 12.24 15.02 -20.43
C ILE A 189 11.33 13.83 -20.07
N GLY A 190 10.07 13.85 -20.48
CA GLY A 190 9.13 12.73 -20.28
C GLY A 190 8.64 12.57 -18.84
N MET A 191 8.35 13.67 -18.13
CA MET A 191 7.70 13.59 -16.82
C MET A 191 6.26 13.05 -16.94
N ARG A 192 5.76 12.42 -15.86
CA ARG A 192 4.38 11.90 -15.77
C ARG A 192 3.38 12.94 -15.22
N GLY A 193 3.87 13.96 -14.51
CA GLY A 193 3.06 15.03 -13.95
C GLY A 193 3.84 15.96 -13.03
N LEU A 194 3.17 17.02 -12.55
CA LEU A 194 3.71 17.99 -11.60
C LEU A 194 2.63 18.55 -10.70
N ASN A 195 2.97 18.82 -9.44
CA ASN A 195 2.25 19.79 -8.62
C ASN A 195 2.71 21.22 -8.92
N LEU A 196 1.82 22.17 -8.67
CA LEU A 196 2.05 23.60 -8.79
C LEU A 196 1.64 24.28 -7.48
N THR A 197 2.52 25.11 -6.93
CA THR A 197 2.19 26.01 -5.81
C THR A 197 2.28 27.48 -6.25
N ILE A 198 2.29 28.40 -5.29
CA ILE A 198 2.48 29.83 -5.52
C ILE A 198 3.82 30.05 -6.27
N PRO A 199 3.91 30.95 -7.27
CA PRO A 199 2.83 31.77 -7.85
C PRO A 199 2.12 31.12 -9.07
N HIS A 200 2.43 29.87 -9.40
CA HIS A 200 2.18 29.31 -10.74
C HIS A 200 0.76 28.80 -10.99
N LYS A 201 -0.05 28.54 -9.95
CA LYS A 201 -1.36 27.88 -10.09
C LYS A 201 -2.31 28.52 -11.12
N ILE A 202 -2.23 29.83 -11.35
CA ILE A 202 -2.99 30.53 -12.41
C ILE A 202 -2.12 30.74 -13.66
N ALA A 203 -0.86 31.15 -13.48
CA ALA A 203 0.06 31.51 -14.57
C ALA A 203 0.39 30.34 -15.52
N VAL A 204 0.17 29.10 -15.11
CA VAL A 204 0.38 27.90 -15.94
C VAL A 204 -0.66 27.73 -17.06
N ILE A 205 -1.88 28.25 -16.88
CA ILE A 205 -3.04 27.85 -17.69
C ILE A 205 -2.83 28.03 -19.21
N PRO A 206 -2.19 29.11 -19.70
CA PRO A 206 -1.90 29.29 -21.14
C PRO A 206 -0.90 28.30 -21.75
N PHE A 207 -0.32 27.39 -20.95
CA PHE A 207 0.69 26.40 -21.38
C PHE A 207 0.18 24.95 -21.33
N LEU A 208 -1.10 24.75 -21.00
CA LEU A 208 -1.76 23.44 -20.89
C LEU A 208 -2.68 23.19 -22.10
N ASP A 209 -2.88 21.93 -22.47
CA ASP A 209 -3.71 21.57 -23.64
C ASP A 209 -5.19 21.43 -23.24
N GLU A 210 -5.44 20.87 -22.05
CA GLU A 210 -6.78 20.77 -21.46
C GLU A 210 -6.76 21.12 -19.97
N LEU A 211 -7.91 21.56 -19.45
CA LEU A 211 -8.23 21.66 -18.02
C LEU A 211 -9.43 20.78 -17.68
N SER A 212 -9.47 20.17 -16.50
CA SER A 212 -10.67 19.47 -16.01
C SER A 212 -11.82 20.44 -15.70
N PRO A 213 -13.10 19.99 -15.62
CA PRO A 213 -14.23 20.88 -15.36
C PRO A 213 -14.09 21.72 -14.08
N ALA A 214 -13.63 21.11 -12.98
CA ALA A 214 -13.33 21.82 -11.74
C ALA A 214 -12.22 22.87 -11.93
N ALA A 215 -11.10 22.51 -12.59
CA ALA A 215 -10.01 23.46 -12.86
C ALA A 215 -10.44 24.63 -13.78
N LYS A 216 -11.33 24.38 -14.75
CA LYS A 216 -11.94 25.41 -15.63
C LYS A 216 -12.77 26.42 -14.82
N ILE A 217 -13.57 25.97 -13.84
CA ILE A 217 -14.41 26.86 -13.02
C ILE A 217 -13.58 27.57 -11.94
N ILE A 218 -12.68 26.84 -11.25
CA ILE A 218 -11.79 27.39 -10.22
C ILE A 218 -10.83 28.45 -10.80
N GLY A 219 -10.46 28.33 -12.09
CA GLY A 219 -9.50 29.22 -12.74
C GLY A 219 -8.06 29.05 -12.23
N ALA A 220 -7.76 27.93 -11.58
CA ALA A 220 -6.44 27.61 -11.05
C ALA A 220 -6.19 26.09 -11.02
N VAL A 221 -4.95 25.71 -11.34
CA VAL A 221 -4.44 24.34 -11.45
C VAL A 221 -3.40 24.12 -10.36
N ASN A 222 -3.54 23.07 -9.55
CA ASN A 222 -2.51 22.66 -8.58
C ASN A 222 -1.74 21.40 -9.03
N SER A 223 -2.17 20.77 -10.11
CA SER A 223 -1.70 19.46 -10.57
C SER A 223 -1.80 19.36 -12.08
N ILE A 224 -0.74 18.88 -12.74
CA ILE A 224 -0.69 18.52 -14.16
C ILE A 224 -0.51 17.02 -14.24
N ARG A 225 -1.31 16.32 -15.06
CA ARG A 225 -0.97 14.97 -15.53
C ARG A 225 -0.57 14.98 -17.00
N VAL A 226 0.36 14.12 -17.37
CA VAL A 226 0.80 13.94 -18.77
C VAL A 226 0.13 12.69 -19.35
N GLN A 227 -0.76 12.89 -20.32
CA GLN A 227 -1.56 11.83 -20.93
C GLN A 227 -1.44 11.92 -22.45
N ASP A 228 -0.97 10.85 -23.11
CA ASP A 228 -0.74 10.79 -24.57
C ASP A 228 0.09 11.97 -25.13
N GLY A 229 1.01 12.50 -24.33
CA GLY A 229 1.85 13.67 -24.64
C GLY A 229 1.18 15.04 -24.39
N GLN A 230 -0.10 15.06 -23.99
CA GLN A 230 -0.83 16.25 -23.61
C GLN A 230 -0.65 16.58 -22.12
N LEU A 231 -0.68 17.87 -21.79
CA LEU A 231 -0.64 18.40 -20.43
C LEU A 231 -2.06 18.76 -19.98
N ILE A 232 -2.64 17.96 -19.09
CA ILE A 232 -3.99 18.15 -18.56
C ILE A 232 -3.90 18.75 -17.15
N GLY A 233 -4.47 19.95 -16.98
CA GLY A 233 -4.55 20.65 -15.70
C GLY A 233 -5.74 20.19 -14.85
N GLU A 234 -5.44 19.86 -13.60
CA GLU A 234 -6.40 19.46 -12.57
C GLU A 234 -6.32 20.41 -11.36
N ASN A 235 -7.42 20.47 -10.60
CA ASN A 235 -7.40 20.98 -9.24
C ASN A 235 -7.77 19.84 -8.29
N THR A 236 -6.81 19.42 -7.48
CA THR A 236 -6.98 18.40 -6.44
C THR A 236 -7.05 19.00 -5.04
N ASP A 237 -6.87 20.31 -4.85
CA ASP A 237 -7.02 20.97 -3.55
C ASP A 237 -8.48 20.81 -3.06
N GLY A 238 -9.44 21.22 -3.91
CA GLY A 238 -10.88 21.11 -3.62
C GLY A 238 -11.32 19.65 -3.46
N LYS A 239 -10.94 18.79 -4.40
CA LYS A 239 -11.22 17.34 -4.35
C LYS A 239 -10.65 16.66 -3.11
N GLY A 240 -9.45 17.06 -2.68
CA GLY A 240 -8.80 16.58 -1.46
C GLY A 240 -9.57 16.96 -0.20
N PHE A 241 -10.07 18.21 -0.13
CA PHE A 241 -10.96 18.64 0.94
C PHE A 241 -12.26 17.83 0.96
N VAL A 242 -12.97 17.73 -0.18
CA VAL A 242 -14.25 17.02 -0.25
C VAL A 242 -14.08 15.53 0.09
N THR A 243 -13.03 14.89 -0.40
CA THR A 243 -12.69 13.49 -0.03
C THR A 243 -12.49 13.37 1.48
N SER A 244 -11.69 14.26 2.08
CA SER A 244 -11.43 14.27 3.52
C SER A 244 -12.68 14.52 4.38
N LEU A 245 -13.71 15.17 3.83
CA LEU A 245 -14.99 15.38 4.50
C LEU A 245 -15.89 14.14 4.37
N MET A 246 -15.99 13.57 3.17
CA MET A 246 -16.73 12.33 2.91
C MET A 246 -16.19 11.13 3.71
N GLU A 247 -14.88 11.07 3.97
CA GLU A 247 -14.25 10.07 4.85
C GLU A 247 -14.76 10.10 6.29
N THR A 248 -15.36 11.21 6.74
CA THR A 248 -16.02 11.31 8.06
C THR A 248 -17.51 10.94 8.04
N GLY A 249 -18.01 10.47 6.89
CA GLY A 249 -19.43 10.14 6.67
C GLY A 249 -20.30 11.32 6.24
N ILE A 250 -19.70 12.45 5.85
CA ILE A 250 -20.42 13.69 5.52
C ILE A 250 -20.50 13.86 4.00
N GLU A 251 -21.67 13.54 3.46
CA GLU A 251 -22.06 13.87 2.08
C GLU A 251 -22.40 15.36 1.96
N LEU A 252 -22.13 15.96 0.79
CA LEU A 252 -22.41 17.37 0.50
C LEU A 252 -23.74 17.62 -0.21
N ASN A 253 -24.40 16.57 -0.71
CA ASN A 253 -25.63 16.67 -1.49
C ASN A 253 -26.77 17.34 -0.69
N GLY A 254 -27.34 18.43 -1.22
CA GLY A 254 -28.44 19.16 -0.58
C GLY A 254 -28.04 19.96 0.66
N ARG A 255 -26.75 20.31 0.81
CA ARG A 255 -26.24 20.99 2.03
C ARG A 255 -26.04 22.49 1.93
N ILE A 256 -26.12 23.16 3.08
CA ILE A 256 -25.70 24.55 3.26
C ILE A 256 -24.27 24.60 3.84
N ILE A 257 -23.33 25.06 3.03
CA ILE A 257 -21.89 25.13 3.34
C ILE A 257 -21.50 26.60 3.52
N THR A 258 -20.74 26.92 4.55
CA THR A 258 -20.18 28.27 4.77
C THR A 258 -18.67 28.23 4.73
N VAL A 259 -18.07 28.98 3.80
CA VAL A 259 -16.63 29.10 3.60
C VAL A 259 -16.15 30.47 4.09
N LEU A 260 -15.23 30.46 5.05
CA LEU A 260 -14.58 31.65 5.58
C LEU A 260 -13.38 32.00 4.69
N GLY A 261 -13.46 33.13 3.97
CA GLY A 261 -12.42 33.67 3.11
C GLY A 261 -12.74 33.65 1.61
N SER A 262 -11.92 34.34 0.82
CA SER A 262 -11.99 34.42 -0.65
C SER A 262 -10.62 34.29 -1.32
N GLY A 263 -9.72 33.51 -0.70
CA GLY A 263 -8.40 33.15 -1.25
C GLY A 263 -8.45 31.92 -2.16
N GLY A 264 -7.28 31.46 -2.64
CA GLY A 264 -7.19 30.30 -3.54
C GLY A 264 -7.75 29.00 -2.95
N ALA A 265 -7.47 28.73 -1.67
CA ALA A 265 -8.05 27.58 -0.97
C ALA A 265 -9.58 27.70 -0.86
N ALA A 266 -10.10 28.87 -0.49
CA ALA A 266 -11.53 29.13 -0.41
C ALA A 266 -12.24 28.93 -1.76
N ARG A 267 -11.64 29.39 -2.87
CA ARG A 267 -12.18 29.16 -4.22
C ARG A 267 -12.20 27.69 -4.60
N ALA A 268 -11.12 26.95 -4.34
CA ALA A 268 -11.05 25.53 -4.65
C ALA A 268 -12.05 24.71 -3.83
N VAL A 269 -12.15 24.97 -2.52
CA VAL A 269 -13.13 24.31 -1.62
C VAL A 269 -14.56 24.66 -2.01
N ALA A 270 -14.89 25.94 -2.16
CA ALA A 270 -16.25 26.39 -2.42
C ALA A 270 -16.80 25.86 -3.76
N VAL A 271 -15.99 25.90 -4.83
CA VAL A 271 -16.38 25.39 -6.15
C VAL A 271 -16.49 23.87 -6.15
N GLU A 272 -15.57 23.13 -5.51
CA GLU A 272 -15.70 21.66 -5.46
C GLU A 272 -16.91 21.23 -4.60
N CYS A 273 -17.22 21.95 -3.52
CA CYS A 273 -18.43 21.67 -2.72
C CYS A 273 -19.71 21.87 -3.55
N ALA A 274 -19.78 22.93 -4.34
CA ALA A 274 -20.89 23.19 -5.27
C ALA A 274 -20.99 22.11 -6.37
N ILE A 275 -19.88 21.71 -6.98
CA ILE A 275 -19.82 20.60 -7.95
C ILE A 275 -20.21 19.26 -7.30
N SER A 276 -19.98 19.10 -5.99
CA SER A 276 -20.33 17.92 -5.19
C SER A 276 -21.77 17.94 -4.63
N GLY A 277 -22.63 18.84 -5.13
CA GLY A 277 -24.06 18.85 -4.84
C GLY A 277 -24.51 19.68 -3.63
N ALA A 278 -23.67 20.56 -3.08
CA ALA A 278 -24.13 21.53 -2.09
C ALA A 278 -25.28 22.39 -2.65
N GLU A 279 -26.36 22.59 -1.88
CA GLU A 279 -27.48 23.45 -2.28
C GLU A 279 -27.08 24.93 -2.23
N THR A 280 -26.33 25.32 -1.19
CA THR A 280 -25.89 26.70 -0.99
C THR A 280 -24.45 26.74 -0.48
N VAL A 281 -23.65 27.65 -1.03
CA VAL A 281 -22.28 27.92 -0.61
C VAL A 281 -22.12 29.40 -0.25
N ASN A 282 -22.13 29.67 1.06
CA ASN A 282 -21.98 31.01 1.63
C ASN A 282 -20.49 31.39 1.66
N ILE A 283 -20.14 32.55 1.10
CA ILE A 283 -18.77 33.09 1.07
C ILE A 283 -18.67 34.25 2.05
N VAL A 284 -18.12 33.99 3.25
CA VAL A 284 -17.92 35.00 4.30
C VAL A 284 -16.52 35.61 4.13
N ALA A 285 -16.42 36.83 3.63
CA ALA A 285 -15.11 37.42 3.27
C ALA A 285 -14.95 38.90 3.64
N ARG A 286 -13.69 39.27 3.94
CA ARG A 286 -13.26 40.65 4.27
C ARG A 286 -13.06 41.53 3.03
N ASN A 287 -12.65 40.93 1.91
CA ASN A 287 -12.57 41.60 0.61
C ASN A 287 -13.88 41.34 -0.14
N GLU A 288 -14.66 42.40 -0.34
CA GLU A 288 -16.01 42.34 -0.92
C GLU A 288 -16.02 41.96 -2.40
N GLU A 289 -15.10 42.53 -3.18
CA GLU A 289 -14.92 42.26 -4.61
C GLU A 289 -14.73 40.77 -4.89
N ARG A 290 -13.70 40.15 -4.29
CA ARG A 290 -13.39 38.72 -4.43
C ARG A 290 -14.41 37.80 -3.74
N GLY A 291 -15.12 38.31 -2.74
CA GLY A 291 -16.18 37.58 -2.05
C GLY A 291 -17.42 37.43 -2.93
N LYS A 292 -17.84 38.53 -3.57
CA LYS A 292 -18.93 38.54 -4.57
C LYS A 292 -18.54 37.76 -5.81
N GLU A 293 -17.37 38.03 -6.39
CA GLU A 293 -16.85 37.32 -7.58
C GLU A 293 -16.88 35.78 -7.40
N LEU A 294 -16.59 35.27 -6.19
CA LEU A 294 -16.67 33.84 -5.88
C LEU A 294 -18.12 33.33 -5.74
N ALA A 295 -19.01 34.08 -5.10
CA ALA A 295 -20.42 33.72 -4.98
C ALA A 295 -21.16 33.76 -6.33
N ASP A 296 -20.86 34.76 -7.15
CA ASP A 296 -21.37 34.93 -8.51
C ASP A 296 -20.85 33.79 -9.41
N LEU A 297 -19.55 33.48 -9.35
CA LEU A 297 -18.93 32.36 -10.07
C LEU A 297 -19.60 31.02 -9.77
N ILE A 298 -19.92 30.73 -8.51
CA ILE A 298 -20.62 29.50 -8.10
C ILE A 298 -22.02 29.46 -8.74
N SER A 299 -22.78 30.54 -8.57
CA SER A 299 -24.16 30.67 -9.09
C SER A 299 -24.25 30.65 -10.62
N GLU A 300 -23.21 31.09 -11.33
CA GLU A 300 -23.19 31.10 -12.80
C GLU A 300 -22.63 29.81 -13.43
N LYS A 301 -21.94 28.94 -12.69
CA LYS A 301 -21.14 27.82 -13.24
C LYS A 301 -21.44 26.46 -12.60
N THR A 302 -22.30 26.42 -11.60
CA THR A 302 -22.72 25.19 -10.89
C THR A 302 -24.23 25.20 -10.67
N GLU A 303 -24.78 24.13 -10.09
CA GLU A 303 -26.21 24.07 -9.70
C GLU A 303 -26.46 24.65 -8.30
N ALA A 304 -25.41 25.03 -7.56
CA ALA A 304 -25.49 25.55 -6.20
C ALA A 304 -25.71 27.07 -6.16
N GLN A 305 -26.44 27.55 -5.15
CA GLN A 305 -26.56 28.99 -4.89
C GLN A 305 -25.30 29.51 -4.16
N GLY A 306 -24.53 30.40 -4.79
CA GLY A 306 -23.47 31.15 -4.12
C GLY A 306 -24.01 32.41 -3.44
N VAL A 307 -23.64 32.66 -2.18
CA VAL A 307 -24.12 33.84 -1.43
C VAL A 307 -22.97 34.55 -0.71
N TYR A 308 -22.74 35.82 -1.00
CA TYR A 308 -21.69 36.61 -0.34
C TYR A 308 -22.15 37.23 1.00
N PHE A 309 -21.32 37.10 2.04
CA PHE A 309 -21.49 37.73 3.35
C PHE A 309 -20.27 38.58 3.72
N THR A 310 -20.52 39.79 4.22
CA THR A 310 -19.46 40.74 4.57
C THR A 310 -18.88 40.46 5.95
N TRP A 311 -17.60 40.13 6.02
CA TRP A 311 -16.90 39.86 7.28
C TRP A 311 -16.32 41.15 7.88
N LYS A 312 -16.93 41.64 8.97
CA LYS A 312 -16.48 42.82 9.73
C LYS A 312 -16.64 42.56 11.24
N GLY A 313 -15.51 42.44 11.93
CA GLY A 313 -15.49 41.97 13.33
C GLY A 313 -16.04 40.54 13.46
N SER A 314 -16.52 40.20 14.67
CA SER A 314 -17.19 38.94 14.93
C SER A 314 -18.47 38.83 14.10
N VAL A 315 -18.41 38.01 13.06
CA VAL A 315 -19.53 37.80 12.12
C VAL A 315 -20.36 36.60 12.57
N PRO A 316 -21.71 36.69 12.59
CA PRO A 316 -22.56 35.54 12.86
C PRO A 316 -22.42 34.49 11.77
N ILE A 317 -22.63 33.22 12.12
CA ILE A 317 -22.63 32.13 11.14
C ILE A 317 -23.96 32.22 10.35
N PRO A 318 -23.94 32.18 9.01
CA PRO A 318 -25.16 32.20 8.21
C PRO A 318 -26.14 31.11 8.64
N GLU A 319 -27.42 31.46 8.73
CA GLU A 319 -28.47 30.52 9.13
C GLU A 319 -28.51 29.29 8.20
N GLY A 320 -28.93 28.16 8.74
CA GLY A 320 -28.95 26.89 8.01
C GLY A 320 -27.61 26.15 7.99
N THR A 321 -26.45 26.83 7.96
CA THR A 321 -25.09 26.23 7.83
C THR A 321 -24.93 24.89 8.57
N GLU A 322 -24.64 23.82 7.82
CA GLU A 322 -24.32 22.50 8.33
C GLU A 322 -22.81 22.26 8.38
N VAL A 323 -22.06 22.75 7.38
CA VAL A 323 -20.60 22.64 7.34
C VAL A 323 -19.98 24.03 7.29
N LEU A 324 -19.14 24.35 8.27
CA LEU A 324 -18.39 25.59 8.35
C LEU A 324 -16.91 25.32 8.06
N VAL A 325 -16.30 26.02 7.11
CA VAL A 325 -14.90 25.79 6.69
C VAL A 325 -14.06 27.04 6.88
N ASN A 326 -13.00 26.97 7.68
CA ASN A 326 -11.93 27.99 7.64
C ASN A 326 -11.06 27.76 6.41
N CYS A 327 -11.13 28.66 5.43
CA CYS A 327 -10.25 28.71 4.27
C CYS A 327 -9.33 29.96 4.29
N THR A 328 -9.09 30.52 5.48
CA THR A 328 -8.12 31.60 5.70
C THR A 328 -6.79 31.04 6.21
N ASN A 329 -5.81 31.93 6.42
CA ASN A 329 -4.56 31.62 7.10
C ASN A 329 -4.61 31.90 8.62
N VAL A 330 -5.76 32.24 9.19
CA VAL A 330 -5.90 32.49 10.64
C VAL A 330 -5.84 31.16 11.38
N GLY A 331 -4.91 31.06 12.35
CA GLY A 331 -4.62 29.83 13.08
C GLY A 331 -3.40 29.04 12.58
N LEU A 332 -2.80 29.45 11.47
CA LEU A 332 -1.58 28.86 10.92
C LEU A 332 -0.35 29.29 11.74
N TYR A 333 0.45 28.31 12.18
CA TYR A 333 1.69 28.57 12.93
C TYR A 333 2.61 29.59 12.23
N PRO A 334 3.19 30.59 12.94
CA PRO A 334 3.16 30.77 14.40
C PRO A 334 1.93 31.53 14.93
N ASP A 335 1.02 32.02 14.07
CA ASP A 335 -0.17 32.77 14.50
C ASP A 335 -1.36 31.84 14.79
N GLU A 336 -1.33 31.24 15.99
CA GLU A 336 -2.42 30.42 16.52
C GLU A 336 -3.70 31.22 16.92
N ASN A 337 -4.02 32.32 16.23
CA ASN A 337 -5.32 32.99 16.37
C ASN A 337 -6.49 32.09 15.94
N LYS A 338 -7.73 32.55 16.14
CA LYS A 338 -8.94 31.89 15.63
C LYS A 338 -9.77 32.87 14.78
N PRO A 339 -10.54 32.42 13.77
CA PRO A 339 -11.43 33.28 12.99
C PRO A 339 -12.35 34.11 13.88
N ASP A 340 -12.53 35.39 13.57
CA ASP A 340 -13.42 36.29 14.31
C ASP A 340 -14.87 36.08 13.86
N ILE A 341 -15.53 35.10 14.48
CA ILE A 341 -16.93 34.72 14.24
C ILE A 341 -17.69 34.65 15.57
N THR A 342 -19.02 34.64 15.53
CA THR A 342 -19.86 34.31 16.69
C THR A 342 -19.78 32.81 16.94
N TYR A 343 -19.00 32.37 17.93
CA TYR A 343 -18.79 30.94 18.20
C TYR A 343 -20.04 30.29 18.81
N GLU A 344 -20.91 31.09 19.40
CA GLU A 344 -22.15 30.67 20.06
C GLU A 344 -23.19 30.17 19.04
N ASP A 345 -23.02 30.49 17.76
CA ASP A 345 -23.80 29.97 16.64
C ASP A 345 -23.38 28.54 16.24
N ILE A 346 -22.28 27.99 16.79
CA ILE A 346 -21.81 26.63 16.48
C ILE A 346 -22.70 25.60 17.18
N ARG A 347 -23.50 24.88 16.39
CA ARG A 347 -24.48 23.87 16.84
C ARG A 347 -23.89 22.45 16.77
N LYS A 348 -24.36 21.55 17.64
CA LYS A 348 -23.88 20.15 17.71
C LYS A 348 -24.09 19.32 16.45
N ASN A 349 -25.04 19.69 15.60
CA ASN A 349 -25.31 19.04 14.32
C ASN A 349 -24.45 19.60 13.17
N MET A 350 -23.57 20.56 13.44
CA MET A 350 -22.65 21.12 12.45
C MET A 350 -21.33 20.36 12.45
N THR A 351 -20.62 20.45 11.33
CA THR A 351 -19.22 20.07 11.22
C THR A 351 -18.38 21.30 10.92
N VAL A 352 -17.28 21.44 11.63
CA VAL A 352 -16.35 22.56 11.51
C VAL A 352 -15.01 22.05 10.98
N CYS A 353 -14.62 22.54 9.82
CA CYS A 353 -13.44 22.09 9.08
C CYS A 353 -12.41 23.22 8.99
N ASP A 354 -11.12 22.89 9.09
CA ASP A 354 -10.04 23.85 8.92
C ASP A 354 -9.08 23.38 7.81
N VAL A 355 -8.72 24.27 6.87
CA VAL A 355 -7.67 23.95 5.87
C VAL A 355 -6.26 24.18 6.45
N VAL A 356 -6.15 24.83 7.61
CA VAL A 356 -4.90 24.89 8.36
C VAL A 356 -4.56 23.48 8.86
N PHE A 357 -3.35 23.03 8.52
CA PHE A 357 -2.82 21.71 8.88
C PHE A 357 -1.75 21.76 9.99
N ASN A 358 -1.22 22.95 10.30
CA ASN A 358 -0.18 23.15 11.32
C ASN A 358 -0.48 24.38 12.21
N PRO A 359 -0.83 24.20 13.49
CA PRO A 359 -1.09 22.92 14.16
C PRO A 359 -2.37 22.24 13.63
N PRO A 360 -2.52 20.91 13.72
CA PRO A 360 -3.74 20.22 13.26
C PRO A 360 -4.98 20.56 14.10
N GLU A 361 -4.84 20.61 15.43
CA GLU A 361 -5.91 21.05 16.34
C GLU A 361 -5.78 22.56 16.58
N THR A 362 -6.23 23.37 15.60
CA THR A 362 -6.26 24.83 15.71
C THR A 362 -7.17 25.31 16.84
N LYS A 363 -7.00 26.56 17.29
CA LYS A 363 -7.90 27.15 18.31
C LYS A 363 -9.36 27.22 17.81
N PHE A 364 -9.56 27.35 16.49
CA PHE A 364 -10.87 27.28 15.84
C PHE A 364 -11.56 25.91 16.05
N LEU A 365 -10.87 24.80 15.72
CA LEU A 365 -11.40 23.46 15.92
C LEU A 365 -11.62 23.12 17.40
N LYS A 366 -10.70 23.52 18.28
CA LYS A 366 -10.84 23.35 19.74
C LYS A 366 -12.11 24.02 20.29
N GLU A 367 -12.44 25.23 19.83
CA GLU A 367 -13.64 25.97 20.24
C GLU A 367 -14.95 25.38 19.68
N ALA A 368 -14.92 24.81 18.47
CA ALA A 368 -16.04 24.08 17.90
C ALA A 368 -16.32 22.76 18.63
N LYS A 369 -15.25 22.00 18.92
CA LYS A 369 -15.27 20.74 19.68
C LYS A 369 -15.78 20.94 21.11
N ALA A 370 -15.41 22.05 21.76
CA ALA A 370 -15.94 22.46 23.06
C ALA A 370 -17.45 22.73 23.06
N ARG A 371 -18.04 23.11 21.91
CA ARG A 371 -19.50 23.29 21.73
C ARG A 371 -20.20 22.01 21.24
N GLY A 372 -19.44 20.95 20.97
CA GLY A 372 -19.93 19.63 20.60
C GLY A 372 -20.26 19.46 19.11
N ALA A 373 -19.71 20.30 18.23
CA ALA A 373 -19.71 20.08 16.79
C ALA A 373 -18.63 19.05 16.40
N ALA A 374 -18.82 18.36 15.27
CA ALA A 374 -17.78 17.51 14.68
C ALA A 374 -16.65 18.37 14.08
N THR A 375 -15.42 17.85 14.03
CA THR A 375 -14.23 18.62 13.60
C THR A 375 -13.35 17.87 12.61
N VAL A 376 -12.92 18.56 11.54
CA VAL A 376 -12.00 18.02 10.51
C VAL A 376 -10.81 18.97 10.33
N ASN A 377 -9.58 18.44 10.32
CA ASN A 377 -8.35 19.23 10.22
C ASN A 377 -7.67 19.16 8.84
N GLY A 378 -6.78 20.11 8.56
CA GLY A 378 -6.18 20.29 7.23
C GLY A 378 -5.26 19.18 6.75
N LEU A 379 -4.81 18.28 7.64
CA LEU A 379 -3.97 17.13 7.25
C LEU A 379 -4.70 16.20 6.28
N GLY A 380 -6.01 15.96 6.51
CA GLY A 380 -6.81 15.09 5.64
C GLY A 380 -6.95 15.64 4.22
N MET A 381 -7.11 16.96 4.08
CA MET A 381 -7.07 17.65 2.78
C MET A 381 -5.70 17.51 2.12
N LEU A 382 -4.61 17.73 2.87
CA LEU A 382 -3.23 17.71 2.35
C LEU A 382 -2.79 16.31 1.89
N VAL A 383 -3.20 15.26 2.58
CA VAL A 383 -3.00 13.85 2.16
C VAL A 383 -3.88 13.50 0.96
N ASN A 384 -5.19 13.79 0.99
CA ASN A 384 -6.08 13.36 -0.09
C ASN A 384 -5.79 14.09 -1.42
N GLN A 385 -5.36 15.36 -1.42
CA GLN A 385 -4.92 15.99 -2.67
C GLN A 385 -3.67 15.29 -3.25
N ALA A 386 -2.72 14.89 -2.40
CA ALA A 386 -1.51 14.17 -2.82
C ALA A 386 -1.86 12.76 -3.34
N ALA A 387 -2.76 12.05 -2.66
CA ALA A 387 -3.27 10.75 -3.07
C ALA A 387 -3.98 10.81 -4.43
N LEU A 388 -4.76 11.86 -4.70
CA LEU A 388 -5.36 12.07 -6.02
C LEU A 388 -4.30 12.30 -7.10
N ASN A 389 -3.27 13.12 -6.83
CA ASN A 389 -2.15 13.33 -7.76
C ASN A 389 -1.40 12.00 -8.04
N TYR A 390 -1.18 11.19 -7.01
CA TYR A 390 -0.56 9.87 -7.12
C TYR A 390 -1.35 8.97 -8.08
N CYS A 391 -2.66 8.85 -7.89
CA CYS A 391 -3.52 8.07 -8.78
C CYS A 391 -3.48 8.58 -10.23
N LEU A 392 -3.47 9.91 -10.43
CA LEU A 392 -3.44 10.54 -11.76
C LEU A 392 -2.12 10.35 -12.53
N TRP A 393 -1.01 10.08 -11.85
CA TRP A 393 0.32 9.94 -12.49
C TRP A 393 0.78 8.49 -12.60
N THR A 394 0.49 7.67 -11.57
CA THR A 394 0.90 6.27 -11.49
C THR A 394 -0.11 5.29 -12.09
N GLU A 395 -1.37 5.72 -12.28
CA GLU A 395 -2.51 4.86 -12.64
C GLU A 395 -2.82 3.77 -11.58
N ASN A 396 -2.25 3.89 -10.37
CA ASN A 396 -2.42 2.97 -9.23
C ASN A 396 -3.15 3.66 -8.07
N MET A 397 -3.88 2.88 -7.25
CA MET A 397 -4.53 3.40 -6.06
C MET A 397 -3.49 3.82 -5.01
N ALA A 398 -3.56 5.07 -4.55
CA ALA A 398 -2.61 5.61 -3.58
C ALA A 398 -2.64 4.89 -2.22
N PRO A 399 -1.49 4.50 -1.65
CA PRO A 399 -1.40 3.88 -0.32
C PRO A 399 -1.48 4.96 0.78
N LYS A 400 -2.67 5.51 0.97
CA LYS A 400 -2.90 6.75 1.74
C LYS A 400 -2.35 6.74 3.16
N ASP A 401 -2.37 5.59 3.85
CA ASP A 401 -1.87 5.49 5.22
C ASP A 401 -0.35 5.71 5.29
N MET A 402 0.42 5.09 4.39
CA MET A 402 1.87 5.30 4.27
C MET A 402 2.21 6.75 3.90
N MET A 403 1.40 7.39 3.06
CA MET A 403 1.55 8.81 2.70
C MET A 403 1.23 9.73 3.88
N LYS A 404 0.21 9.40 4.67
CA LYS A 404 -0.21 10.13 5.88
C LYS A 404 0.83 10.00 6.99
N GLU A 405 1.34 8.80 7.24
CA GLU A 405 2.45 8.56 8.16
C GLU A 405 3.67 9.39 7.78
N ALA A 406 4.06 9.38 6.51
CA ALA A 406 5.16 10.22 6.00
C ALA A 406 4.93 11.71 6.30
N LEU A 407 3.71 12.23 6.10
CA LEU A 407 3.37 13.62 6.43
C LEU A 407 3.49 13.95 7.93
N LEU A 408 3.05 13.03 8.79
CA LEU A 408 3.09 13.23 10.24
C LEU A 408 4.54 13.33 10.76
N ARG A 409 5.49 12.60 10.15
CA ARG A 409 6.92 12.66 10.53
C ARG A 409 7.53 14.05 10.31
N GLU A 410 7.28 14.64 9.14
CA GLU A 410 7.85 15.94 8.74
C GLU A 410 7.45 17.07 9.71
N PHE A 411 6.23 16.99 10.27
CA PHE A 411 5.73 17.95 11.25
C PHE A 411 5.96 17.54 12.72
N ASN A 412 6.57 16.39 12.99
CA ASN A 412 6.70 15.80 14.33
C ASN A 412 5.34 15.62 15.04
N LEU A 413 4.32 15.21 14.28
CA LEU A 413 2.92 14.98 14.70
C LEU A 413 2.59 13.49 14.86
N GLU A 414 3.61 12.66 15.07
CA GLU A 414 3.42 11.24 15.35
C GLU A 414 2.88 11.02 16.77
N ASN A 415 2.27 9.85 17.00
CA ASN A 415 1.88 9.44 18.34
C ASN A 415 3.13 9.30 19.22
N GLU A 416 3.00 9.61 20.52
CA GLU A 416 4.14 9.68 21.46
C GLU A 416 5.01 8.41 21.44
N THR A 417 4.40 7.22 21.32
CA THR A 417 5.09 5.93 21.16
C THR A 417 6.05 5.86 19.98
N VAL A 418 5.72 6.44 18.82
CA VAL A 418 6.59 6.40 17.62
C VAL A 418 7.74 7.41 17.75
N GLN A 419 7.52 8.50 18.49
CA GLN A 419 8.56 9.47 18.83
C GLN A 419 9.59 8.87 19.82
N GLU A 420 9.15 8.00 20.72
CA GLU A 420 10.03 7.18 21.58
C GLU A 420 10.81 6.13 20.76
N GLU A 421 10.14 5.34 19.90
CA GLU A 421 10.80 4.38 19.00
C GLU A 421 11.89 5.04 18.14
N LYS A 422 11.64 6.25 17.62
CA LYS A 422 12.66 7.01 16.87
C LYS A 422 13.81 7.51 17.74
N THR A 423 13.55 7.87 18.99
CA THR A 423 14.59 8.26 19.93
C THR A 423 15.50 7.05 20.20
N ILE A 424 14.92 5.86 20.38
CA ILE A 424 15.63 4.58 20.50
C ILE A 424 16.43 4.29 19.22
N GLN A 425 15.82 4.31 18.02
CA GLN A 425 16.51 4.05 16.76
C GLN A 425 17.64 5.05 16.46
N LYS A 426 17.47 6.33 16.83
CA LYS A 426 18.51 7.35 16.69
C LYS A 426 19.68 7.10 17.64
N ASN A 427 19.40 6.64 18.87
CA ASN A 427 20.43 6.23 19.82
C ASN A 427 21.17 4.96 19.35
N ILE A 428 20.45 3.99 18.79
CA ILE A 428 21.04 2.78 18.15
C ILE A 428 21.94 3.17 16.97
N ALA A 429 21.51 4.08 16.09
CA ALA A 429 22.33 4.55 14.97
C ALA A 429 23.59 5.33 15.43
N ILE A 430 23.52 6.03 16.56
CA ILE A 430 24.68 6.66 17.21
C ILE A 430 25.61 5.59 17.80
N GLN A 431 25.07 4.59 18.51
CA GLN A 431 25.84 3.46 19.03
C GLN A 431 26.53 2.69 17.89
N GLU A 432 25.80 2.30 16.84
CA GLU A 432 26.37 1.66 15.64
C GLU A 432 27.54 2.44 15.05
N LYS A 433 27.44 3.77 14.99
CA LYS A 433 28.51 4.61 14.47
C LYS A 433 29.73 4.60 15.40
N VAL A 434 29.51 4.75 16.71
CA VAL A 434 30.58 4.61 17.73
C VAL A 434 31.21 3.21 17.66
N THR A 435 30.42 2.15 17.50
CA THR A 435 30.93 0.78 17.35
C THR A 435 31.72 0.61 16.04
N LYS A 436 31.26 1.17 14.92
CA LYS A 436 31.97 1.13 13.63
C LYS A 436 33.31 1.90 13.68
N ASP A 437 33.34 3.08 14.29
CA ASP A 437 34.58 3.83 14.51
C ASP A 437 35.51 3.14 15.53
N THR A 438 34.96 2.50 16.57
CA THR A 438 35.75 1.72 17.55
C THR A 438 36.32 0.44 16.92
N VAL A 439 35.55 -0.29 16.11
CA VAL A 439 36.00 -1.48 15.35
C VAL A 439 37.02 -1.09 14.29
N LYS A 440 36.92 0.11 13.70
CA LYS A 440 37.93 0.66 12.79
C LYS A 440 39.25 0.91 13.52
N ASN A 441 39.21 1.51 14.72
CA ASN A 441 40.40 1.73 15.55
C ASN A 441 41.01 0.39 16.00
N MET A 442 40.20 -0.57 16.47
CA MET A 442 40.67 -1.92 16.79
C MET A 442 41.29 -2.63 15.57
N LYS A 443 40.81 -2.39 14.34
CA LYS A 443 41.43 -2.98 13.14
C LYS A 443 42.84 -2.45 12.88
N THR A 444 43.16 -1.20 13.25
CA THR A 444 44.55 -0.70 13.26
C THR A 444 45.39 -1.46 14.28
N ASP A 445 44.95 -1.53 15.54
CA ASP A 445 45.68 -2.26 16.61
C ASP A 445 45.88 -3.75 16.28
N ILE A 446 44.88 -4.39 15.67
CA ILE A 446 44.97 -5.78 15.18
C ILE A 446 45.97 -5.89 14.04
N THR A 447 46.06 -4.92 13.12
CA THR A 447 47.04 -4.97 12.01
C THR A 447 48.47 -4.94 12.54
N ASP A 448 48.76 -4.07 13.52
CA ASP A 448 50.08 -4.01 14.18
C ASP A 448 50.35 -5.28 15.01
N THR A 449 49.32 -5.86 15.63
CA THR A 449 49.42 -7.14 16.35
C THR A 449 49.68 -8.33 15.41
N VAL A 450 49.06 -8.37 14.22
CA VAL A 450 49.28 -9.43 13.23
C VAL A 450 50.70 -9.41 12.68
N ASN A 451 51.26 -8.22 12.41
CA ASN A 451 52.67 -8.06 12.00
C ASN A 451 53.66 -8.64 13.04
N ILE A 452 53.32 -8.61 14.33
CA ILE A 452 54.09 -9.24 15.41
C ILE A 452 53.92 -10.78 15.39
N MET A 453 52.71 -11.28 15.10
CA MET A 453 52.42 -12.72 15.08
C MET A 453 53.03 -13.47 13.88
N GLU A 454 53.05 -12.88 12.67
CA GLU A 454 53.54 -13.57 11.45
C GLU A 454 54.99 -14.06 11.58
N ASN A 455 55.82 -13.42 12.40
CA ASN A 455 57.21 -13.81 12.65
C ASN A 455 57.38 -15.13 13.45
N THR A 456 56.31 -15.74 13.98
CA THR A 456 56.43 -16.82 14.99
C THR A 456 55.87 -18.19 14.61
N ARG A 457 55.27 -18.41 13.42
CA ARG A 457 54.65 -19.70 13.04
C ARG A 457 55.14 -20.32 11.73
N ARG A 458 56.34 -20.90 11.77
CA ARG A 458 56.82 -21.88 10.77
C ARG A 458 56.58 -23.33 11.20
N THR A 459 55.36 -23.85 11.04
CA THR A 459 55.09 -25.31 10.90
C THR A 459 53.66 -25.55 10.37
N PRO A 460 53.44 -26.42 9.38
CA PRO A 460 52.11 -26.73 8.87
C PRO A 460 51.41 -27.82 9.70
N GLY A 461 50.27 -27.50 10.31
CA GLY A 461 49.34 -28.44 10.93
C GLY A 461 47.97 -28.34 10.25
N ARG A 462 47.35 -29.49 9.93
CA ARG A 462 46.19 -29.56 9.03
C ARG A 462 44.88 -29.72 9.81
N PHE A 463 43.99 -28.73 9.70
CA PHE A 463 42.56 -28.87 9.98
C PHE A 463 41.77 -28.23 8.83
N GLN A 464 40.71 -28.91 8.39
CA GLN A 464 39.70 -28.39 7.47
C GLN A 464 38.34 -28.69 8.12
N ALA A 465 37.50 -27.67 8.27
CA ALA A 465 36.08 -27.81 8.60
C ALA A 465 35.24 -27.52 7.34
N THR A 466 33.97 -27.90 7.36
CA THR A 466 33.25 -28.33 6.16
C THR A 466 32.11 -27.39 5.77
N GLN A 467 32.36 -26.52 4.77
CA GLN A 467 31.35 -25.62 4.18
C GLN A 467 30.11 -26.33 3.57
N GLY A 468 30.09 -27.66 3.54
CA GLY A 468 28.94 -28.44 3.09
C GLY A 468 27.82 -28.55 4.13
N GLU A 469 28.13 -28.51 5.43
CA GLU A 469 27.16 -28.86 6.48
C GLU A 469 26.22 -27.68 6.80
N GLU A 470 26.73 -26.45 6.96
CA GLU A 470 25.90 -25.23 7.11
C GLU A 470 24.83 -25.11 6.01
N ASN A 471 25.21 -25.36 4.75
CA ASN A 471 24.33 -25.29 3.58
C ASN A 471 23.24 -26.37 3.55
N ILE A 472 23.41 -27.49 4.28
CA ILE A 472 22.38 -28.53 4.39
C ILE A 472 21.36 -28.15 5.47
N MET A 473 21.82 -27.55 6.57
CA MET A 473 20.98 -27.23 7.72
C MET A 473 19.97 -26.12 7.43
N ASP A 474 20.39 -24.99 6.84
CA ASP A 474 19.45 -23.91 6.44
C ASP A 474 18.43 -24.42 5.39
N GLU A 475 18.78 -25.42 4.59
CA GLU A 475 17.91 -26.06 3.59
C GLU A 475 17.02 -27.19 4.18
N GLN A 476 17.29 -27.68 5.39
CA GLN A 476 16.34 -28.49 6.18
C GLN A 476 15.33 -27.59 6.88
N ASP A 477 15.79 -26.55 7.58
CA ASP A 477 14.93 -25.59 8.29
C ASP A 477 13.93 -24.94 7.32
N ARG A 478 14.37 -24.54 6.12
CA ARG A 478 13.47 -24.03 5.06
C ARG A 478 12.34 -25.01 4.73
N LYS A 479 12.61 -26.32 4.62
CA LYS A 479 11.59 -27.34 4.33
C LYS A 479 10.63 -27.53 5.51
N LEU A 480 11.15 -27.50 6.75
CA LEU A 480 10.32 -27.62 7.96
C LEU A 480 9.41 -26.40 8.14
N ILE A 481 9.92 -25.20 7.92
CA ILE A 481 9.14 -23.96 7.87
C ILE A 481 8.06 -24.04 6.79
N GLU A 482 8.39 -24.48 5.57
CA GLU A 482 7.40 -24.69 4.50
C GLU A 482 6.31 -25.71 4.91
N LYS A 483 6.66 -26.77 5.64
CA LYS A 483 5.68 -27.75 6.18
C LYS A 483 4.83 -27.20 7.31
N MET A 484 5.39 -26.40 8.21
CA MET A 484 4.62 -25.73 9.27
C MET A 484 3.67 -24.66 8.70
N MET A 485 4.07 -23.95 7.63
CA MET A 485 3.19 -23.05 6.89
C MET A 485 2.07 -23.78 6.14
N GLU A 486 2.31 -24.99 5.63
CA GLU A 486 1.23 -25.86 5.10
C GLU A 486 0.30 -26.37 6.22
N TYR A 487 0.83 -26.71 7.39
CA TYR A 487 0.04 -27.19 8.53
C TYR A 487 -0.87 -26.09 9.12
N TYR A 488 -0.35 -24.87 9.25
CA TYR A 488 -1.08 -23.66 9.65
C TYR A 488 -1.67 -22.87 8.46
N ALA A 489 -1.95 -23.52 7.32
CA ALA A 489 -2.49 -22.85 6.14
C ALA A 489 -3.88 -22.23 6.40
N GLY A 490 -3.90 -20.92 6.59
CA GLY A 490 -5.09 -20.13 6.93
C GLY A 490 -4.97 -19.35 8.24
N ASP A 491 -3.98 -19.67 9.09
CA ASP A 491 -3.67 -18.96 10.34
C ASP A 491 -2.35 -18.18 10.19
N PRO A 492 -2.41 -16.89 9.83
CA PRO A 492 -1.22 -16.05 9.74
C PRO A 492 -0.63 -15.70 11.10
N LYS A 493 -1.39 -15.78 12.22
CA LYS A 493 -0.84 -15.49 13.55
C LYS A 493 0.14 -16.57 13.94
N ARG A 494 -0.25 -17.85 13.88
CA ARG A 494 0.63 -18.96 14.26
C ARG A 494 1.89 -19.03 13.39
N VAL A 495 1.77 -18.75 12.09
CA VAL A 495 2.93 -18.64 11.20
C VAL A 495 3.86 -17.50 11.59
N GLN A 496 3.36 -16.31 11.90
CA GLN A 496 4.20 -15.19 12.35
C GLN A 496 4.82 -15.45 13.73
N HIS A 497 4.11 -16.15 14.61
CA HIS A 497 4.57 -16.48 15.95
C HIS A 497 5.83 -17.37 15.89
N PHE A 498 5.74 -18.58 15.32
CA PHE A 498 6.88 -19.52 15.33
C PHE A 498 8.09 -18.99 14.54
N LEU A 499 7.89 -18.19 13.49
CA LEU A 499 8.99 -17.57 12.74
C LEU A 499 9.81 -16.59 13.60
N LYS A 500 9.16 -15.84 14.51
CA LYS A 500 9.87 -14.97 15.45
C LYS A 500 10.59 -15.76 16.54
N VAL A 501 9.96 -16.81 17.08
CA VAL A 501 10.57 -17.67 18.10
C VAL A 501 11.81 -18.37 17.53
N TYR A 502 11.73 -18.89 16.30
CA TYR A 502 12.86 -19.45 15.56
C TYR A 502 14.03 -18.46 15.42
N GLU A 503 13.77 -17.22 14.97
CA GLU A 503 14.84 -16.25 14.73
C GLU A 503 15.47 -15.76 16.05
N PHE A 504 14.68 -15.53 17.10
CA PHE A 504 15.21 -15.22 18.43
C PHE A 504 16.02 -16.40 19.01
N ALA A 505 15.54 -17.63 18.87
CA ALA A 505 16.27 -18.83 19.31
C ALA A 505 17.61 -18.98 18.58
N LYS A 506 17.64 -18.76 17.25
CA LYS A 506 18.86 -18.76 16.44
C LYS A 506 19.84 -17.68 16.92
N LEU A 507 19.41 -16.42 17.03
CA LEU A 507 20.26 -15.29 17.45
C LEU A 507 20.82 -15.44 18.87
N ILE A 508 20.02 -15.94 19.82
CA ILE A 508 20.48 -16.22 21.18
C ILE A 508 21.47 -17.40 21.17
N GLY A 509 21.18 -18.49 20.43
CA GLY A 509 22.06 -19.66 20.34
C GLY A 509 23.41 -19.37 19.68
N GLU A 510 23.43 -18.54 18.63
CA GLU A 510 24.67 -18.06 18.00
C GLU A 510 25.49 -17.19 18.96
N SER A 511 24.82 -16.33 19.75
CA SER A 511 25.47 -15.43 20.71
C SER A 511 26.04 -16.16 21.94
N GLU A 512 25.31 -17.14 22.50
CA GLU A 512 25.81 -18.02 23.57
C GLU A 512 26.79 -19.10 23.05
N SER A 513 27.11 -19.08 21.75
CA SER A 513 28.09 -19.98 21.09
C SER A 513 27.76 -21.48 21.23
N LEU A 514 26.50 -21.85 21.01
CA LEU A 514 26.07 -23.25 20.92
C LEU A 514 26.85 -24.01 19.84
N ASP A 515 27.12 -25.28 20.10
CA ASP A 515 27.64 -26.20 19.08
C ASP A 515 26.60 -26.49 17.99
N THR A 516 27.07 -27.04 16.87
CA THR A 516 26.28 -27.30 15.67
C THR A 516 25.10 -28.26 15.92
N GLU A 517 25.24 -29.25 16.79
CA GLU A 517 24.20 -30.25 17.07
C GLU A 517 23.10 -29.65 17.96
N THR A 518 23.48 -29.01 19.07
CA THR A 518 22.56 -28.28 19.95
C THR A 518 21.84 -27.16 19.21
N MET A 519 22.52 -26.45 18.31
CA MET A 519 21.94 -25.42 17.43
C MET A 519 20.96 -26.00 16.38
N HIS A 520 21.15 -27.24 15.91
CA HIS A 520 20.19 -27.90 15.02
C HIS A 520 18.89 -28.25 15.76
N ILE A 521 19.04 -28.88 16.94
CA ILE A 521 17.96 -29.27 17.83
C ILE A 521 17.12 -28.04 18.22
N LEU A 522 17.77 -26.97 18.67
CA LEU A 522 17.14 -25.72 19.07
C LEU A 522 16.28 -25.10 17.95
N ARG A 523 16.84 -24.93 16.75
CA ARG A 523 16.11 -24.37 15.60
C ARG A 523 14.93 -25.25 15.19
N THR A 524 15.13 -26.56 15.14
CA THR A 524 14.09 -27.54 14.79
C THR A 524 12.94 -27.48 15.80
N ALA A 525 13.23 -27.45 17.10
CA ALA A 525 12.23 -27.31 18.15
C ALA A 525 11.53 -25.94 18.11
N ALA A 526 12.24 -24.85 17.88
CA ALA A 526 11.65 -23.51 17.77
C ALA A 526 10.66 -23.38 16.60
N ILE A 527 10.87 -24.09 15.49
CA ILE A 527 9.92 -24.13 14.37
C ILE A 527 8.64 -24.90 14.74
N VAL A 528 8.68 -25.89 15.64
CA VAL A 528 7.56 -26.82 15.92
C VAL A 528 7.00 -26.80 17.35
N HIS A 529 7.46 -25.94 18.26
CA HIS A 529 6.99 -25.89 19.66
C HIS A 529 5.45 -25.78 19.78
N ASP A 530 4.88 -24.78 19.09
CA ASP A 530 3.45 -24.46 19.11
C ASP A 530 2.59 -25.41 18.23
N ILE A 531 3.13 -26.53 17.71
CA ILE A 531 2.44 -27.42 16.76
C ILE A 531 1.21 -28.13 17.38
N GLY A 532 1.23 -28.31 18.71
CA GLY A 532 0.18 -28.96 19.48
C GLY A 532 -1.13 -28.17 19.56
N ILE A 533 -1.14 -26.87 19.26
CA ILE A 533 -2.32 -25.99 19.42
C ILE A 533 -3.52 -26.48 18.64
N LYS A 534 -3.35 -26.74 17.34
CA LYS A 534 -4.47 -27.08 16.46
C LYS A 534 -5.24 -28.30 16.97
N ILE A 535 -4.50 -29.33 17.41
CA ILE A 535 -5.04 -30.54 18.00
C ILE A 535 -5.61 -30.29 19.41
N SER A 536 -5.03 -29.37 20.18
CA SER A 536 -5.53 -28.99 21.51
C SER A 536 -6.84 -28.21 21.45
N GLU A 537 -6.99 -27.32 20.47
CA GLU A 537 -8.22 -26.58 20.20
C GLU A 537 -9.29 -27.52 19.62
N GLU A 538 -8.94 -28.44 18.72
CA GLU A 538 -9.86 -29.48 18.20
C GLU A 538 -10.33 -30.48 19.28
N LYS A 539 -9.47 -30.92 20.21
CA LYS A 539 -9.80 -31.93 21.23
C LYS A 539 -10.38 -31.37 22.53
N TYR A 540 -9.90 -30.21 22.98
CA TYR A 540 -10.18 -29.65 24.31
C TYR A 540 -10.80 -28.25 24.27
N GLY A 541 -10.93 -27.63 23.09
CA GLY A 541 -11.42 -26.25 22.96
C GLY A 541 -10.48 -25.22 23.59
N SER A 542 -9.19 -25.53 23.73
CA SER A 542 -8.24 -24.70 24.47
C SER A 542 -6.80 -24.88 24.00
N SER A 543 -6.12 -23.77 23.73
CA SER A 543 -4.68 -23.66 23.45
C SER A 543 -3.82 -23.53 24.71
N ASN A 544 -4.28 -24.05 25.87
CA ASN A 544 -3.47 -24.04 27.09
C ASN A 544 -2.19 -24.87 26.93
N GLY A 545 -1.06 -24.35 27.43
CA GLY A 545 0.26 -24.98 27.33
C GLY A 545 0.31 -26.47 27.70
N LYS A 546 -0.46 -26.90 28.71
CA LYS A 546 -0.49 -28.31 29.14
C LYS A 546 -1.14 -29.26 28.13
N TYR A 547 -1.96 -28.74 27.21
CA TYR A 547 -2.47 -29.49 26.08
C TYR A 547 -1.50 -29.43 24.90
N GLN A 548 -0.83 -28.29 24.68
CA GLN A 548 0.25 -28.19 23.70
C GLN A 548 1.35 -29.23 23.92
N GLU A 549 1.93 -29.24 25.13
CA GLU A 549 2.96 -30.16 25.58
C GLU A 549 2.56 -31.63 25.39
N LYS A 550 1.28 -31.94 25.63
CA LYS A 550 0.73 -33.29 25.52
C LYS A 550 0.51 -33.74 24.06
N GLU A 551 0.03 -32.85 23.19
CA GLU A 551 -0.42 -33.21 21.84
C GLU A 551 0.65 -32.95 20.76
N GLY A 552 1.56 -31.99 20.99
CA GLY A 552 2.59 -31.57 20.05
C GLY A 552 3.51 -32.68 19.55
N PRO A 553 4.10 -33.53 20.43
CA PRO A 553 5.02 -34.59 20.01
C PRO A 553 4.44 -35.54 18.95
N ALA A 554 3.19 -35.98 19.15
CA ALA A 554 2.50 -36.89 18.23
C ALA A 554 2.14 -36.26 16.86
N VAL A 555 2.33 -34.94 16.70
CA VAL A 555 2.19 -34.24 15.42
C VAL A 555 3.56 -33.93 14.79
N ALA A 556 4.55 -33.58 15.61
CA ALA A 556 5.90 -33.28 15.15
C ALA A 556 6.64 -34.52 14.62
N GLU A 557 6.59 -35.64 15.35
CA GLU A 557 7.27 -36.90 15.01
C GLU A 557 7.08 -37.33 13.55
N PRO A 558 5.85 -37.52 13.01
CA PRO A 558 5.66 -37.92 11.62
C PRO A 558 6.08 -36.85 10.60
N MET A 559 6.14 -35.56 10.99
CA MET A 559 6.62 -34.49 10.11
C MET A 559 8.15 -34.51 9.99
N LEU A 560 8.86 -34.69 11.11
CA LEU A 560 10.32 -34.75 11.14
C LEU A 560 10.84 -36.03 10.47
N LEU A 561 10.21 -37.18 10.74
CA LEU A 561 10.51 -38.45 10.05
C LEU A 561 10.31 -38.33 8.52
N ALA A 562 9.24 -37.66 8.08
CA ALA A 562 8.96 -37.46 6.65
C ALA A 562 9.93 -36.48 5.95
N LEU A 563 10.68 -35.67 6.72
CA LEU A 563 11.71 -34.75 6.23
C LEU A 563 13.14 -35.34 6.33
N GLY A 564 13.30 -36.49 7.00
CA GLY A 564 14.59 -37.18 7.13
C GLY A 564 15.51 -36.58 8.19
N TYR A 565 14.96 -36.16 9.33
CA TYR A 565 15.76 -35.85 10.52
C TYR A 565 16.25 -37.13 11.21
N ASP A 566 17.42 -37.08 11.85
CA ASP A 566 17.98 -38.20 12.61
C ASP A 566 17.19 -38.48 13.91
N GLU A 567 17.07 -39.76 14.27
CA GLU A 567 16.24 -40.24 15.40
C GLU A 567 16.59 -39.56 16.74
N ALA A 568 17.87 -39.34 17.03
CA ALA A 568 18.32 -38.63 18.24
C ALA A 568 17.96 -37.14 18.25
N VAL A 569 17.94 -36.48 17.09
CA VAL A 569 17.49 -35.07 16.95
C VAL A 569 15.97 -35.02 17.17
N ILE A 570 15.23 -35.98 16.61
CA ILE A 570 13.79 -36.12 16.80
C ILE A 570 13.47 -36.32 18.29
N ASP A 571 14.06 -37.31 18.96
CA ASP A 571 13.84 -37.59 20.39
C ASP A 571 14.02 -36.33 21.27
N ARG A 572 15.11 -35.58 21.05
CA ARG A 572 15.36 -34.36 21.82
C ARG A 572 14.38 -33.24 21.47
N VAL A 573 14.04 -33.04 20.19
CA VAL A 573 13.02 -32.06 19.78
C VAL A 573 11.65 -32.40 20.37
N LEU A 574 11.24 -33.67 20.34
CA LEU A 574 9.99 -34.15 20.94
C LEU A 574 9.98 -33.90 22.45
N PHE A 575 11.10 -34.15 23.14
CA PHE A 575 11.24 -33.80 24.56
C PHE A 575 11.09 -32.30 24.81
N LEU A 576 11.76 -31.45 24.03
CA LEU A 576 11.70 -29.99 24.20
C LEU A 576 10.27 -29.46 24.06
N ILE A 577 9.56 -29.84 22.99
CA ILE A 577 8.20 -29.35 22.77
C ILE A 577 7.19 -29.95 23.76
N ALA A 578 7.49 -31.13 24.34
CA ALA A 578 6.69 -31.72 25.42
C ALA A 578 6.82 -31.02 26.78
N HIS A 579 7.77 -30.08 26.96
CA HIS A 579 8.01 -29.42 28.25
C HIS A 579 8.24 -27.90 28.16
N HIS A 580 8.07 -27.28 26.98
CA HIS A 580 8.41 -25.86 26.78
C HIS A 580 7.55 -24.85 27.57
N HIS A 581 6.45 -25.29 28.20
CA HIS A 581 5.69 -24.46 29.16
C HIS A 581 5.94 -24.86 30.64
N THR A 582 6.85 -25.79 30.88
CA THR A 582 7.23 -26.31 32.19
C THR A 582 8.54 -25.67 32.65
N TYR A 583 8.45 -24.56 33.39
CA TYR A 583 9.60 -23.69 33.69
C TYR A 583 10.40 -24.06 34.95
N ASN A 584 10.07 -25.17 35.59
CA ASN A 584 10.88 -25.73 36.69
C ASN A 584 11.69 -26.89 36.11
N GLU A 585 12.98 -26.98 36.45
CA GLU A 585 13.86 -28.09 36.01
C GLU A 585 14.14 -28.08 34.48
N ILE A 586 14.43 -26.89 33.94
CA ILE A 586 14.94 -26.72 32.56
C ILE A 586 16.34 -27.34 32.43
N GLU A 587 16.45 -28.43 31.67
CA GLU A 587 17.71 -29.13 31.37
C GLU A 587 18.24 -28.79 29.96
N GLY A 588 19.38 -28.09 29.88
CA GLY A 588 20.10 -27.80 28.63
C GLY A 588 19.94 -26.36 28.13
N LEU A 589 20.92 -25.89 27.34
CA LEU A 589 20.90 -24.53 26.77
C LEU A 589 19.89 -24.40 25.63
N ASP A 590 19.71 -25.43 24.82
CA ASP A 590 18.62 -25.55 23.85
C ASP A 590 17.25 -25.32 24.50
N TYR A 591 16.98 -25.99 25.63
CA TYR A 591 15.73 -25.85 26.36
C TYR A 591 15.57 -24.44 26.95
N GLN A 592 16.59 -23.93 27.62
CA GLN A 592 16.57 -22.58 28.19
C GLN A 592 16.37 -21.49 27.12
N ILE A 593 17.02 -21.62 25.96
CA ILE A 593 16.91 -20.63 24.86
C ILE A 593 15.56 -20.72 24.16
N LEU A 594 14.99 -21.92 23.97
CA LEU A 594 13.64 -22.09 23.42
C LEU A 594 12.60 -21.37 24.29
N VAL A 595 12.66 -21.58 25.61
CA VAL A 595 11.77 -20.91 26.58
C VAL A 595 11.98 -19.40 26.58
N GLU A 596 13.21 -18.92 26.54
CA GLU A 596 13.50 -17.47 26.49
C GLU A 596 13.00 -16.82 25.19
N ALA A 597 13.18 -17.48 24.04
CA ALA A 597 12.72 -16.99 22.74
C ALA A 597 11.18 -16.91 22.66
N ASP A 598 10.47 -17.92 23.17
CA ASP A 598 9.00 -17.90 23.30
C ASP A 598 8.54 -16.71 24.17
N PHE A 599 9.14 -16.53 25.36
CA PHE A 599 8.78 -15.41 26.23
C PHE A 599 9.06 -14.03 25.62
N LEU A 600 10.13 -13.86 24.83
CA LEU A 600 10.37 -12.59 24.12
C LEU A 600 9.25 -12.28 23.12
N VAL A 601 8.71 -13.29 22.43
CA VAL A 601 7.61 -13.11 21.47
C VAL A 601 6.27 -12.89 22.19
N ASN A 602 5.96 -13.69 23.22
CA ASN A 602 4.71 -13.58 23.98
C ASN A 602 4.59 -12.26 24.75
N LEU A 603 5.67 -11.76 25.36
CA LEU A 603 5.68 -10.45 26.03
C LEU A 603 5.24 -9.32 25.08
N PHE A 604 5.65 -9.38 23.81
CA PHE A 604 5.23 -8.44 22.78
C PHE A 604 3.80 -8.71 22.26
N GLU A 605 3.46 -9.96 21.91
CA GLU A 605 2.15 -10.29 21.34
C GLU A 605 0.96 -10.06 22.28
N ASP A 606 1.16 -10.26 23.59
CA ASP A 606 0.13 -10.02 24.62
C ASP A 606 0.12 -8.56 25.10
N GLY A 607 1.03 -7.69 24.64
CA GLY A 607 1.17 -6.31 25.11
C GLY A 607 1.52 -6.21 26.60
N SER A 608 2.42 -7.08 27.07
CA SER A 608 2.74 -7.24 28.50
C SER A 608 3.37 -6.00 29.12
N SER A 609 3.03 -5.70 30.37
CA SER A 609 3.57 -4.54 31.09
C SER A 609 5.06 -4.70 31.45
N ARG A 610 5.72 -3.57 31.70
CA ARG A 610 7.12 -3.50 32.15
C ARG A 610 7.36 -4.33 33.42
N GLU A 611 6.40 -4.35 34.35
CA GLU A 611 6.45 -5.15 35.59
C GLU A 611 6.33 -6.65 35.30
N ALA A 612 5.54 -7.05 34.29
CA ALA A 612 5.46 -8.43 33.84
C ALA A 612 6.79 -8.87 33.21
N ALA A 613 7.40 -8.04 32.36
CA ALA A 613 8.73 -8.29 31.79
C ALA A 613 9.82 -8.43 32.89
N GLN A 614 9.85 -7.53 33.89
CA GLN A 614 10.77 -7.66 35.04
C GLN A 614 10.57 -8.97 35.81
N LYS A 615 9.31 -9.39 36.01
CA LYS A 615 8.98 -10.64 36.69
C LYS A 615 9.39 -11.86 35.86
N VAL A 616 9.20 -11.83 34.53
CA VAL A 616 9.64 -12.91 33.63
C VAL A 616 11.16 -13.01 33.62
N GLN A 617 11.88 -11.89 33.46
CA GLN A 617 13.34 -11.84 33.47
C GLN A 617 13.92 -12.46 34.74
N LYS A 618 13.44 -12.03 35.92
CA LYS A 618 13.97 -12.49 37.21
C LYS A 618 13.78 -13.99 37.44
N ASN A 619 12.67 -14.56 37.00
CA ASN A 619 12.31 -15.94 37.32
C ASN A 619 12.71 -16.92 36.22
N ILE A 620 12.44 -16.60 34.95
CA ILE A 620 12.61 -17.51 33.82
C ILE A 620 14.00 -17.38 33.20
N PHE A 621 14.44 -16.17 32.84
CA PHE A 621 15.66 -15.96 32.05
C PHE A 621 16.94 -16.31 32.83
N LYS A 622 17.91 -16.89 32.12
CA LYS A 622 19.22 -17.36 32.61
C LYS A 622 20.36 -17.10 31.63
N THR A 623 20.12 -17.11 30.31
CA THR A 623 21.21 -16.82 29.35
C THR A 623 21.60 -15.34 29.38
N ASN A 624 22.85 -15.02 29.02
CA ASN A 624 23.32 -13.64 29.03
C ASN A 624 22.61 -12.83 27.93
N THR A 625 22.51 -13.43 26.73
CA THR A 625 21.94 -12.82 25.54
C THR A 625 20.43 -12.66 25.65
N GLY A 626 19.67 -13.68 26.08
CA GLY A 626 18.24 -13.54 26.30
C GLY A 626 17.91 -12.54 27.40
N THR A 627 18.66 -12.54 28.51
CA THR A 627 18.48 -11.55 29.60
C THR A 627 18.75 -10.13 29.10
N LYS A 628 19.77 -9.94 28.25
CA LYS A 628 20.05 -8.69 27.56
C LYS A 628 18.93 -8.30 26.58
N TYR A 629 18.47 -9.21 25.72
CA TYR A 629 17.40 -8.94 24.74
C TYR A 629 16.09 -8.54 25.43
N LEU A 630 15.71 -9.21 26.52
CA LEU A 630 14.55 -8.79 27.31
C LEU A 630 14.74 -7.39 27.89
N SER A 631 15.95 -7.08 28.40
CA SER A 631 16.27 -5.74 28.90
C SER A 631 16.10 -4.68 27.81
N ASP A 632 16.70 -4.89 26.65
CA ASP A 632 16.75 -3.94 25.54
C ASP A 632 15.40 -3.78 24.81
N LEU A 633 14.49 -4.76 24.91
CA LEU A 633 13.17 -4.72 24.27
C LEU A 633 12.05 -4.24 25.21
N PHE A 634 12.17 -4.40 26.53
CA PHE A 634 11.06 -4.16 27.47
C PHE A 634 11.40 -3.34 28.72
N LEU A 635 12.68 -3.15 29.06
CA LEU A 635 13.11 -2.57 30.35
C LEU A 635 14.02 -1.33 30.25
N ASN A 636 14.71 -1.14 29.13
CA ASN A 636 15.59 0.00 28.89
C ASN A 636 14.83 1.15 28.22
#